data_AF-A0A8G1VI02-F1
#
_entry.id   AF-A0A8G1VI02-F1
#
_cell.length_a   1.000
_cell.length_b   1.000
_cell.length_c   1.000
_cell.angle_alpha   90.00
_cell.angle_beta   90.00
_cell.angle_gamma   90.00
#
_symmetry.space_group_name_H-M   'P 1'
#
loop_
_entity.id
_entity.type
_entity.pdbx_description
1 polymer ?
#
loop_
_entity_poly.entity_id
_entity_poly.type
_entity_poly.pdbx_seq_one_letter_code
_entity_poly.pdbx_strand_id
1 'polypeptide(L)'
;MSGHAQPGKAPGSRLKPLADSLDTVGFVSKGDRKLLDHKVQKEYYDKIVNRYMEFCARHSKNLEAAWTSLPRSASSDATSNPPASLPSLNNKSTGPRSPSPSTELSTILLSLRKLREAVLATSSTIPISFSQQVHIFSIKFAIQARHPPSYFPSFRYILEELHTSSHPLPDSDLKDLMSYWILDYACRQEDMVAAYQLRARARRRYGFQSSTIDRVLNALAHDNWIVFWQIRQDVDSRMRAVMNWAEDRVRRHALKAVGKAYLSTDSRWVTEGCTGDSNWTWENLVKAESLGWEKEGDRIIIRKPKQRPQNNLAPIKENP
;
A
#
# COMPACT_ATOMS: atom_id res chain seq x y z
N MET A 1 -58.31 -43.67 12.09
CA MET A 1 -57.19 -43.37 13.01
C MET A 1 -55.91 -43.37 12.20
N SER A 2 -55.36 -42.18 11.97
CA SER A 2 -54.21 -41.93 11.11
C SER A 2 -52.91 -42.17 11.87
N GLY A 3 -52.10 -43.13 11.45
CA GLY A 3 -50.75 -43.35 11.95
C GLY A 3 -49.73 -42.56 11.13
N HIS A 4 -49.09 -41.56 11.75
CA HIS A 4 -47.98 -40.82 11.16
C HIS A 4 -46.69 -41.66 11.24
N ALA A 5 -46.13 -42.04 10.09
CA ALA A 5 -44.75 -42.49 9.98
C ALA A 5 -43.90 -41.36 9.37
N GLN A 6 -42.93 -40.84 10.11
CA GLN A 6 -41.95 -39.88 9.59
C GLN A 6 -40.85 -40.60 8.80
N PRO A 7 -40.40 -40.06 7.65
CA PRO A 7 -39.19 -40.56 7.00
C PRO A 7 -37.95 -40.02 7.74
N GLY A 8 -37.04 -40.94 8.08
CA GLY A 8 -35.79 -40.66 8.79
C GLY A 8 -34.88 -39.70 8.02
N LYS A 9 -34.33 -38.72 8.75
CA LYS A 9 -33.22 -37.88 8.29
C LYS A 9 -31.98 -38.75 8.05
N ALA A 10 -31.50 -38.78 6.81
CA ALA A 10 -30.16 -39.27 6.52
C ALA A 10 -29.10 -38.39 7.23
N PRO A 11 -28.03 -38.97 7.82
CA PRO A 11 -26.99 -38.21 8.48
C PRO A 11 -26.17 -37.46 7.43
N GLY A 12 -26.28 -36.14 7.42
CA GLY A 12 -25.45 -35.27 6.60
C GLY A 12 -23.97 -35.51 6.91
N SER A 13 -23.22 -35.87 5.86
CA SER A 13 -21.78 -36.04 5.86
C SER A 13 -21.08 -34.82 6.48
N ARG A 14 -20.53 -34.98 7.68
CA ARG A 14 -19.63 -34.00 8.33
C ARG A 14 -18.24 -34.12 7.73
N LEU A 15 -18.08 -33.80 6.45
CA LEU A 15 -16.76 -33.47 5.92
C LEU A 15 -16.33 -32.16 6.59
N LYS A 16 -15.33 -32.23 7.46
CA LYS A 16 -14.64 -31.03 7.96
C LYS A 16 -14.25 -30.19 6.74
N PRO A 17 -14.47 -28.86 6.75
CA PRO A 17 -13.93 -28.00 5.71
C PRO A 17 -12.45 -28.32 5.55
N LEU A 18 -11.98 -28.52 4.32
CA LEU A 18 -10.55 -28.62 4.02
C LEU A 18 -9.91 -27.36 4.59
N ALA A 19 -9.16 -27.52 5.69
CA ALA A 19 -8.43 -26.43 6.30
C ALA A 19 -7.42 -25.90 5.27
N ASP A 20 -7.32 -24.59 5.13
CA ASP A 20 -6.33 -23.99 4.23
C ASP A 20 -4.93 -24.46 4.65
N SER A 21 -4.11 -24.83 3.66
CA SER A 21 -2.76 -25.35 3.85
C SER A 21 -1.91 -24.40 4.70
N LEU A 22 -2.13 -23.09 4.56
CA LEU A 22 -1.43 -22.04 5.30
C LEU A 22 -1.96 -21.80 6.74
N ASP A 23 -3.18 -22.23 7.04
CA ASP A 23 -3.84 -22.07 8.35
C ASP A 23 -3.53 -23.21 9.33
N THR A 24 -2.93 -24.30 8.85
CA THR A 24 -2.56 -25.47 9.67
C THR A 24 -1.49 -25.18 10.72
N VAL A 25 -0.85 -24.01 10.63
CA VAL A 25 0.22 -23.55 11.50
C VAL A 25 -0.24 -22.31 12.29
N GLY A 26 0.03 -22.31 13.59
CA GLY A 26 -0.13 -21.20 14.52
C GLY A 26 1.16 -20.42 14.78
N PHE A 27 1.11 -19.53 15.77
CA PHE A 27 2.24 -18.70 16.15
C PHE A 27 3.14 -19.41 17.16
N VAL A 28 4.46 -19.25 16.97
CA VAL A 28 5.45 -19.77 17.93
C VAL A 28 5.30 -19.10 19.30
N SER A 29 5.01 -17.80 19.32
CA SER A 29 4.71 -17.02 20.53
C SER A 29 3.48 -17.52 21.31
N LYS A 30 2.60 -18.31 20.67
CA LYS A 30 1.42 -18.92 21.28
C LYS A 30 1.61 -20.41 21.58
N GLY A 31 2.83 -20.91 21.45
CA GLY A 31 3.20 -22.29 21.79
C GLY A 31 3.12 -23.29 20.64
N ASP A 32 2.82 -22.86 19.40
CA ASP A 32 2.95 -23.78 18.26
C ASP A 32 4.42 -24.05 17.94
N ARG A 33 4.77 -25.32 17.77
CA ARG A 33 6.14 -25.81 17.57
C ARG A 33 6.38 -26.34 16.15
N LYS A 34 5.36 -26.35 15.28
CA LYS A 34 5.44 -26.94 13.93
C LYS A 34 6.49 -26.27 13.04
N LEU A 35 6.72 -24.97 13.17
CA LEU A 35 7.72 -24.22 12.39
C LEU A 35 9.09 -24.12 13.06
N LEU A 36 9.41 -24.92 14.07
CA LEU A 36 10.74 -24.88 14.70
C LEU A 36 11.81 -25.65 13.92
N ASP A 37 11.42 -26.45 12.92
CA ASP A 37 12.34 -27.16 12.03
C ASP A 37 12.53 -26.38 10.73
N HIS A 38 13.79 -26.17 10.34
CA HIS A 38 14.20 -25.47 9.12
C HIS A 38 13.58 -26.10 7.86
N LYS A 39 13.48 -27.44 7.78
CA LYS A 39 12.89 -28.10 6.61
C LYS A 39 11.42 -27.71 6.45
N VAL A 40 10.68 -27.72 7.55
CA VAL A 40 9.26 -27.34 7.57
C VAL A 40 9.08 -25.85 7.28
N GLN A 41 9.98 -24.98 7.78
CA GLN A 41 9.98 -23.56 7.44
C GLN A 41 10.15 -23.33 5.94
N LYS A 42 11.05 -24.06 5.27
CA LYS A 42 11.27 -23.96 3.83
C LYS A 42 10.04 -24.41 3.05
N GLU A 43 9.46 -25.56 3.40
CA GLU A 43 8.22 -26.04 2.77
C GLU A 43 7.05 -25.06 2.98
N TYR A 44 6.96 -24.43 4.15
CA TYR A 44 5.94 -23.41 4.43
C TYR A 44 6.18 -22.13 3.62
N TYR A 45 7.43 -21.69 3.49
CA TYR A 45 7.82 -20.58 2.64
C TYR A 45 7.43 -20.82 1.17
N ASP A 46 7.72 -22.02 0.64
CA ASP A 46 7.38 -22.38 -0.73
C ASP A 46 5.87 -22.37 -0.96
N LYS A 47 5.08 -22.84 0.01
CA LYS A 47 3.61 -22.74 -0.02
C LYS A 47 3.12 -21.29 -0.07
N ILE A 48 3.73 -20.40 0.71
CA ILE A 48 3.40 -18.96 0.71
C ILE A 48 3.72 -18.35 -0.67
N VAL A 49 4.91 -18.63 -1.21
CA VAL A 49 5.33 -18.13 -2.53
C VAL A 49 4.39 -18.64 -3.63
N ASN A 50 4.05 -19.93 -3.62
CA ASN A 50 3.10 -20.50 -4.57
C ASN A 50 1.72 -19.82 -4.47
N ARG A 51 1.22 -19.60 -3.26
CA ARG A 51 -0.06 -18.90 -3.05
C ARG A 51 -0.02 -17.47 -3.59
N TYR A 52 1.10 -16.78 -3.39
CA TYR A 52 1.33 -15.46 -3.96
C TYR A 52 1.35 -15.48 -5.50
N MET A 53 2.03 -16.42 -6.12
CA MET A 53 2.07 -16.54 -7.58
C MET A 53 0.69 -16.85 -8.16
N GLU A 54 -0.08 -17.71 -7.51
CA GLU A 54 -1.48 -17.98 -7.88
C GLU A 54 -2.34 -16.72 -7.77
N PHE A 55 -2.20 -15.95 -6.69
CA PHE A 55 -2.90 -14.67 -6.53
C PHE A 55 -2.59 -13.72 -7.69
N CYS A 56 -1.31 -13.57 -8.04
CA CYS A 56 -0.88 -12.75 -9.17
C CYS A 56 -1.45 -13.24 -10.51
N ALA A 57 -1.44 -14.54 -10.76
CA ALA A 57 -2.00 -15.13 -11.99
C ALA A 57 -3.52 -14.88 -12.09
N ARG A 58 -4.26 -15.12 -11.00
CA ARG A 58 -5.72 -14.92 -10.93
C ARG A 58 -6.13 -13.46 -11.12
N HIS A 59 -5.33 -12.52 -10.62
CA HIS A 59 -5.62 -11.09 -10.69
C HIS A 59 -4.81 -10.33 -11.74
N SER A 60 -4.16 -11.02 -12.67
CA SER A 60 -3.26 -10.44 -13.69
C SER A 60 -3.84 -9.23 -14.43
N LYS A 61 -5.14 -9.23 -14.74
CA LYS A 61 -5.82 -8.11 -15.43
C LYS A 61 -6.11 -6.89 -14.54
N ASN A 62 -6.28 -7.10 -13.23
CA ASN A 62 -6.72 -6.08 -12.27
C ASN A 62 -5.84 -6.09 -11.00
N LEU A 63 -4.53 -6.27 -11.19
CA LEU A 63 -3.61 -6.57 -10.09
C LEU A 63 -3.52 -5.41 -9.08
N GLU A 64 -3.45 -4.16 -9.56
CA GLU A 64 -3.42 -2.97 -8.70
C GLU A 64 -4.69 -2.82 -7.85
N ALA A 65 -5.86 -3.12 -8.43
CA ALA A 65 -7.13 -3.13 -7.70
C ALA A 65 -7.16 -4.24 -6.63
N ALA A 66 -6.57 -5.41 -6.94
CA ALA A 66 -6.46 -6.50 -5.99
C ALA A 66 -5.55 -6.14 -4.81
N TRP A 67 -4.38 -5.52 -5.06
CA TRP A 67 -3.47 -5.04 -4.00
C TRP A 67 -4.08 -3.96 -3.11
N THR A 68 -4.92 -3.10 -3.67
CA THR A 68 -5.58 -2.02 -2.94
C THR A 68 -6.83 -2.45 -2.17
N SER A 69 -7.24 -3.71 -2.31
CA SER A 69 -8.44 -4.25 -1.65
C SER A 69 -8.27 -4.51 -0.15
N LEU A 70 -7.05 -4.47 0.36
CA LEU A 70 -6.78 -4.65 1.79
C LEU A 70 -7.46 -3.56 2.63
N PRO A 71 -8.04 -3.92 3.78
CA PRO A 71 -8.58 -2.93 4.69
C PRO A 71 -7.49 -1.97 5.18
N ARG A 72 -7.80 -0.67 5.17
CA ARG A 72 -6.87 0.38 5.65
C ARG A 72 -7.04 0.70 7.14
N SER A 73 -8.04 0.10 7.81
CA SER A 73 -8.30 0.31 9.24
C SER A 73 -7.53 -0.69 10.07
N ALA A 74 -6.90 -0.24 11.16
CA ALA A 74 -6.20 -1.11 12.11
C ALA A 74 -7.13 -2.16 12.76
N SER A 75 -8.43 -1.87 12.91
CA SER A 75 -9.41 -2.79 13.50
C SER A 75 -9.74 -4.01 12.64
N SER A 76 -9.45 -3.94 11.33
CA SER A 76 -9.70 -5.02 10.37
C SER A 76 -8.41 -5.66 9.83
N ASP A 77 -7.27 -5.31 10.42
CA ASP A 77 -5.98 -5.89 10.07
C ASP A 77 -5.83 -7.30 10.68
N ALA A 78 -5.81 -8.30 9.81
CA ALA A 78 -5.63 -9.70 10.19
C ALA A 78 -4.25 -9.97 10.81
N THR A 79 -3.28 -9.08 10.64
CA THR A 79 -1.94 -9.21 11.22
C THR A 79 -1.76 -8.46 12.54
N SER A 80 -2.81 -7.82 13.08
CA SER A 80 -2.77 -7.18 14.40
C SER A 80 -2.73 -8.21 15.55
N ASN A 81 -2.50 -7.76 16.78
CA ASN A 81 -2.53 -8.62 17.98
C ASN A 81 -3.50 -8.03 19.02
N PRO A 82 -4.66 -8.65 19.27
CA PRO A 82 -5.15 -9.90 18.67
C PRO A 82 -5.45 -9.76 17.17
N PRO A 83 -5.30 -10.83 16.36
CA PRO A 83 -5.67 -10.81 14.94
C PRO A 83 -7.14 -10.43 14.78
N ALA A 84 -7.45 -9.52 13.85
CA ALA A 84 -8.83 -9.34 13.44
C ALA A 84 -9.36 -10.66 12.87
N SER A 85 -10.60 -11.03 13.21
CA SER A 85 -11.25 -12.19 12.61
C SER A 85 -11.23 -12.05 11.10
N LEU A 86 -10.55 -12.97 10.40
CA LEU A 86 -10.70 -13.07 8.95
C LEU A 86 -12.20 -13.18 8.65
N PRO A 87 -12.71 -12.52 7.59
CA PRO A 87 -14.10 -12.68 7.20
C PRO A 87 -14.38 -14.17 7.09
N SER A 88 -15.19 -14.68 8.03
CA SER A 88 -15.47 -16.10 8.12
C SER A 88 -15.99 -16.58 6.77
N LEU A 89 -15.48 -17.71 6.28
CA LEU A 89 -16.04 -18.45 5.13
C LEU A 89 -17.52 -18.85 5.31
N ASN A 90 -18.19 -18.43 6.40
CA ASN A 90 -19.59 -18.69 6.73
C ASN A 90 -20.62 -17.94 5.86
N ASN A 91 -20.28 -17.53 4.64
CA ASN A 91 -21.33 -17.30 3.65
C ASN A 91 -21.81 -18.66 3.16
N LYS A 92 -23.02 -19.03 3.58
CA LYS A 92 -23.86 -20.05 2.97
C LYS A 92 -24.00 -19.76 1.47
N SER A 93 -23.04 -20.22 0.67
CA SER A 93 -23.18 -20.30 -0.79
C SER A 93 -22.61 -21.63 -1.24
N THR A 94 -23.49 -22.50 -1.69
CA THR A 94 -23.22 -23.75 -2.37
C THR A 94 -22.41 -23.48 -3.64
N GLY A 95 -21.09 -23.71 -3.59
CA GLY A 95 -20.18 -23.66 -4.74
C GLY A 95 -18.71 -23.42 -4.33
N PRO A 96 -17.71 -23.84 -5.14
CA PRO A 96 -16.31 -23.57 -4.87
C PRO A 96 -16.01 -22.09 -5.20
N ARG A 97 -16.39 -21.17 -4.30
CA ARG A 97 -16.13 -19.75 -4.48
C ARG A 97 -14.71 -19.45 -4.02
N SER A 98 -13.88 -18.95 -4.94
CA SER A 98 -12.54 -18.48 -4.64
C SER A 98 -12.58 -17.37 -3.59
N PRO A 99 -11.61 -17.33 -2.66
CA PRO A 99 -11.50 -16.28 -1.65
C PRO A 99 -11.32 -14.90 -2.29
N SER A 100 -11.84 -13.86 -1.64
CA SER A 100 -11.68 -12.48 -2.11
C SER A 100 -10.20 -12.06 -2.08
N PRO A 101 -9.78 -11.09 -2.93
CA PRO A 101 -8.40 -10.64 -2.96
C PRO A 101 -7.88 -10.16 -1.60
N SER A 102 -8.72 -9.45 -0.85
CA SER A 102 -8.41 -8.94 0.49
C SER A 102 -8.17 -10.05 1.51
N THR A 103 -8.95 -11.14 1.45
CA THR A 103 -8.79 -12.30 2.32
C THR A 103 -7.52 -13.06 1.97
N GLU A 104 -7.24 -13.27 0.69
CA GLU A 104 -6.00 -13.92 0.22
C GLU A 104 -4.75 -13.15 0.68
N LEU A 105 -4.74 -11.83 0.48
CA LEU A 105 -3.63 -10.98 0.91
C LEU A 105 -3.45 -11.03 2.43
N SER A 106 -4.55 -10.99 3.19
CA SER A 106 -4.53 -11.10 4.65
C SER A 106 -3.94 -12.44 5.11
N THR A 107 -4.35 -13.55 4.48
CA THR A 107 -3.82 -14.90 4.76
C THR A 107 -2.34 -14.99 4.45
N ILE A 108 -1.86 -14.40 3.34
CA ILE A 108 -0.44 -14.38 3.00
C ILE A 108 0.36 -13.55 4.02
N LEU A 109 -0.10 -12.34 4.36
CA LEU A 109 0.58 -11.49 5.36
C LEU A 109 0.65 -12.16 6.74
N LEU A 110 -0.43 -12.81 7.15
CA LEU A 110 -0.49 -13.53 8.42
C LEU A 110 0.46 -14.74 8.43
N SER A 111 0.49 -15.50 7.34
CA SER A 111 1.42 -16.63 7.15
C SER A 111 2.88 -16.17 7.17
N LEU A 112 3.19 -15.05 6.51
CA LEU A 112 4.50 -14.43 6.56
C LEU A 112 4.87 -13.95 7.96
N ARG A 113 3.90 -13.45 8.74
CA ARG A 113 4.14 -13.11 10.15
C ARG A 113 4.50 -14.36 10.97
N LYS A 114 3.72 -15.44 10.84
CA LYS A 114 3.99 -16.72 11.53
C LYS A 114 5.39 -17.25 11.17
N LEU A 115 5.75 -17.22 9.88
CA LEU A 115 7.06 -17.66 9.41
C LEU A 115 8.20 -16.79 9.98
N ARG A 116 8.05 -15.46 9.99
CA ARG A 116 9.06 -14.57 10.57
C ARG A 116 9.25 -14.79 12.07
N GLU A 117 8.17 -14.98 12.82
CA GLU A 117 8.26 -15.31 14.26
C GLU A 117 9.03 -16.63 14.47
N ALA A 118 8.78 -17.64 13.63
CA ALA A 118 9.49 -18.91 13.70
C ALA A 118 10.98 -18.79 13.35
N VAL A 119 11.29 -18.09 12.26
CA VAL A 119 12.66 -17.81 11.81
C VAL A 119 13.46 -17.07 12.89
N LEU A 120 12.84 -16.12 13.59
CA LEU A 120 13.46 -15.43 14.73
C LEU A 120 13.72 -16.38 15.90
N ALA A 121 12.74 -17.23 16.25
CA ALA A 121 12.87 -18.20 17.33
C ALA A 121 13.95 -19.26 17.06
N THR A 122 14.23 -19.56 15.79
CA THR A 122 15.26 -20.53 15.36
C THR A 122 16.51 -19.86 14.79
N SER A 123 16.74 -18.58 15.08
CA SER A 123 17.83 -17.78 14.49
C SER A 123 19.23 -18.37 14.70
N SER A 124 19.44 -19.16 15.76
CA SER A 124 20.72 -19.84 16.05
C SER A 124 20.96 -21.10 15.24
N THR A 125 19.92 -21.72 14.65
CA THR A 125 20.02 -23.01 13.97
C THR A 125 19.85 -22.92 12.46
N ILE A 126 19.18 -21.88 11.97
CA ILE A 126 18.90 -21.71 10.54
C ILE A 126 20.00 -20.92 9.82
N PRO A 127 20.21 -21.16 8.51
CA PRO A 127 21.11 -20.34 7.71
C PRO A 127 20.64 -18.88 7.61
N ILE A 128 21.56 -17.94 7.76
CA ILE A 128 21.29 -16.49 7.64
C ILE A 128 20.72 -16.14 6.26
N SER A 129 21.20 -16.79 5.19
CA SER A 129 20.72 -16.56 3.82
C SER A 129 19.22 -16.87 3.66
N PHE A 130 18.72 -17.93 4.32
CA PHE A 130 17.30 -18.24 4.32
C PHE A 130 16.50 -17.20 5.09
N SER A 131 16.99 -16.77 6.26
CA SER A 131 16.36 -15.69 7.02
C SER A 131 16.28 -14.39 6.20
N GLN A 132 17.37 -13.98 5.55
CA GLN A 132 17.41 -12.83 4.64
C GLN A 132 16.36 -12.97 3.53
N GLN A 133 16.28 -14.13 2.86
CA GLN A 133 15.31 -14.39 1.80
C GLN A 133 13.86 -14.20 2.28
N VAL A 134 13.51 -14.78 3.44
CA VAL A 134 12.16 -14.65 4.02
C VAL A 134 11.82 -13.20 4.32
N HIS A 135 12.74 -12.45 4.93
CA HIS A 135 12.49 -11.06 5.28
C HIS A 135 12.44 -10.15 4.04
N ILE A 136 13.29 -10.36 3.03
CA ILE A 136 13.26 -9.59 1.77
C ILE A 136 11.93 -9.81 1.05
N PHE A 137 11.49 -11.07 0.93
CA PHE A 137 10.20 -11.39 0.33
C PHE A 137 9.05 -10.76 1.13
N SER A 138 9.09 -10.87 2.46
CA SER A 138 8.09 -10.28 3.34
C SER A 138 8.00 -8.75 3.18
N ILE A 139 9.12 -8.06 3.03
CA ILE A 139 9.16 -6.60 2.83
C ILE A 139 8.57 -6.25 1.46
N LYS A 140 9.06 -6.87 0.38
CA LYS A 140 8.61 -6.58 -0.99
C LYS A 140 7.11 -6.84 -1.14
N PHE A 141 6.61 -7.92 -0.56
CA PHE A 141 5.18 -8.23 -0.53
C PHE A 141 4.37 -7.20 0.27
N ALA A 142 4.79 -6.91 1.50
CA ALA A 142 4.06 -6.00 2.38
C ALA A 142 4.07 -4.54 1.87
N ILE A 143 5.11 -4.10 1.16
CA ILE A 143 5.14 -2.80 0.49
C ILE A 143 4.11 -2.75 -0.64
N GLN A 144 4.06 -3.78 -1.48
CA GLN A 144 3.09 -3.85 -2.57
C GLN A 144 1.65 -3.85 -2.03
N ALA A 145 1.42 -4.55 -0.92
CA ALA A 145 0.18 -4.54 -0.14
C ALA A 145 -0.10 -3.23 0.61
N ARG A 146 0.84 -2.26 0.58
CA ARG A 146 0.79 -1.01 1.34
C ARG A 146 0.47 -1.23 2.83
N HIS A 147 1.15 -2.21 3.43
CA HIS A 147 0.92 -2.66 4.79
C HIS A 147 2.13 -2.43 5.73
N PRO A 148 2.27 -1.21 6.32
CA PRO A 148 3.40 -0.84 7.19
C PRO A 148 3.71 -1.77 8.36
N PRO A 149 2.71 -2.26 9.12
CA PRO A 149 2.98 -3.14 10.26
C PRO A 149 3.74 -4.41 9.88
N SER A 150 3.57 -4.89 8.65
CA SER A 150 4.24 -6.11 8.19
C SER A 150 5.67 -5.88 7.73
N TYR A 151 6.01 -4.80 7.02
CA TYR A 151 7.37 -4.63 6.51
C TYR A 151 8.34 -4.00 7.52
N PHE A 152 7.87 -3.11 8.42
CA PHE A 152 8.77 -2.33 9.28
C PHE A 152 9.66 -3.18 10.21
N PRO A 153 9.13 -4.23 10.89
CA PRO A 153 9.97 -5.11 11.72
C PRO A 153 11.03 -5.84 10.89
N SER A 154 10.68 -6.25 9.66
CA SER A 154 11.61 -6.93 8.76
C SER A 154 12.72 -5.99 8.25
N PHE A 155 12.41 -4.73 7.94
CA PHE A 155 13.44 -3.75 7.55
C PHE A 155 14.48 -3.58 8.64
N ARG A 156 14.00 -3.35 9.86
CA ARG A 156 14.88 -3.14 11.01
C ARG A 156 15.76 -4.36 11.25
N TYR A 157 15.16 -5.55 11.31
CA TYR A 157 15.91 -6.78 11.55
C TYR A 157 16.92 -7.10 10.44
N ILE A 158 16.56 -6.90 9.16
CA ILE A 158 17.52 -7.10 8.07
C ILE A 158 18.74 -6.17 8.22
N LEU A 159 18.51 -4.88 8.45
CA LEU A 159 19.58 -3.88 8.35
C LEU A 159 20.42 -3.76 9.62
N GLU A 160 19.85 -4.12 10.78
CA GLU A 160 20.56 -4.12 12.07
C GLU A 160 21.25 -5.46 12.35
N GLU A 161 20.60 -6.59 12.04
CA GLU A 161 21.07 -7.92 12.49
C GLU A 161 21.51 -8.83 11.34
N LEU A 162 20.77 -8.88 10.23
CA LEU A 162 21.08 -9.86 9.16
C LEU A 162 22.12 -9.39 8.14
N HIS A 163 22.24 -8.08 7.92
CA HIS A 163 23.22 -7.50 7.01
C HIS A 163 24.55 -7.33 7.73
N THR A 164 25.38 -8.38 7.70
CA THR A 164 26.70 -8.41 8.33
C THR A 164 27.80 -8.50 7.28
N SER A 165 29.03 -8.11 7.62
CA SER A 165 30.18 -8.23 6.72
C SER A 165 30.45 -9.68 6.28
N SER A 166 30.08 -10.66 7.11
CA SER A 166 30.21 -12.09 6.78
C SER A 166 29.10 -12.60 5.86
N HIS A 167 27.92 -11.99 5.89
CA HIS A 167 26.77 -12.36 5.07
C HIS A 167 26.13 -11.10 4.48
N PRO A 168 26.81 -10.40 3.55
CA PRO A 168 26.30 -9.18 2.97
C PRO A 168 25.06 -9.48 2.12
N LEU A 169 24.16 -8.50 2.07
CA LEU A 169 23.04 -8.57 1.14
C LEU A 169 23.54 -8.28 -0.27
N PRO A 170 22.88 -8.83 -1.32
CA PRO A 170 23.12 -8.39 -2.68
C PRO A 170 22.93 -6.87 -2.82
N ASP A 171 23.83 -6.20 -3.55
CA ASP A 171 23.79 -4.74 -3.70
C ASP A 171 22.48 -4.23 -4.28
N SER A 172 21.87 -4.98 -5.19
CA SER A 172 20.55 -4.67 -5.77
C SER A 172 19.46 -4.67 -4.70
N ASP A 173 19.39 -5.71 -3.87
CA ASP A 173 18.41 -5.82 -2.80
C ASP A 173 18.63 -4.75 -1.73
N LEU A 174 19.89 -4.50 -1.35
CA LEU A 174 20.21 -3.44 -0.39
C LEU A 174 19.77 -2.07 -0.92
N LYS A 175 20.04 -1.78 -2.20
CA LYS A 175 19.61 -0.53 -2.84
C LYS A 175 18.10 -0.39 -2.88
N ASP A 176 17.37 -1.45 -3.24
CA ASP A 176 15.90 -1.45 -3.26
C ASP A 176 15.34 -1.20 -1.85
N LEU A 177 15.82 -1.95 -0.85
CA LEU A 177 15.35 -1.84 0.52
C LEU A 177 15.61 -0.45 1.11
N MET A 178 16.80 0.11 0.90
CA MET A 178 17.12 1.47 1.35
C MET A 178 16.28 2.52 0.63
N SER A 179 16.03 2.34 -0.67
CA SER A 179 15.15 3.22 -1.45
C SER A 179 13.74 3.24 -0.88
N TYR A 180 13.16 2.06 -0.60
CA TYR A 180 11.84 1.96 0.00
C TYR A 180 11.78 2.58 1.39
N TRP A 181 12.81 2.40 2.23
CA TRP A 181 12.83 2.95 3.58
C TRP A 181 12.93 4.47 3.59
N ILE A 182 13.77 5.05 2.73
CA ILE A 182 13.89 6.51 2.57
C ILE A 182 12.56 7.10 2.07
N LEU A 183 11.92 6.45 1.09
CA LEU A 183 10.63 6.88 0.59
C LEU A 183 9.51 6.73 1.62
N ASP A 184 9.56 5.74 2.51
CA ASP A 184 8.55 5.61 3.59
C ASP A 184 8.58 6.83 4.52
N TYR A 185 9.77 7.26 4.93
CA TYR A 185 9.92 8.47 5.75
C TYR A 185 9.38 9.71 5.04
N ALA A 186 9.71 9.89 3.76
CA ALA A 186 9.29 11.06 2.99
C ALA A 186 7.80 11.05 2.63
N CYS A 187 7.27 9.93 2.15
CA CYS A 187 5.93 9.84 1.59
C CYS A 187 4.87 9.58 2.65
N ARG A 188 5.08 8.59 3.53
CA ARG A 188 4.10 8.13 4.52
C ARG A 188 4.20 8.88 5.85
N GLN A 189 5.42 9.07 6.37
CA GLN A 189 5.62 9.72 7.67
C GLN A 189 5.73 11.25 7.56
N GLU A 190 5.90 11.77 6.36
CA GLU A 190 6.10 13.22 6.08
C GLU A 190 7.35 13.82 6.77
N ASP A 191 8.27 12.96 7.19
CA ASP A 191 9.51 13.37 7.84
C ASP A 191 10.65 13.46 6.82
N MET A 192 10.71 14.62 6.16
CA MET A 192 11.77 14.90 5.19
C MET A 192 13.15 14.94 5.85
N VAL A 193 13.25 15.35 7.12
CA VAL A 193 14.52 15.42 7.85
C VAL A 193 15.07 14.02 8.06
N ALA A 194 14.26 13.11 8.58
CA ALA A 194 14.62 11.70 8.74
C ALA A 194 14.96 11.04 7.41
N ALA A 195 14.22 11.34 6.33
CA ALA A 195 14.52 10.83 4.99
C ALA A 195 15.92 11.26 4.50
N TYR A 196 16.27 12.55 4.63
CA TYR A 196 17.60 13.05 4.26
C TYR A 196 18.71 12.49 5.16
N GLN A 197 18.47 12.37 6.47
CA GLN A 197 19.41 11.76 7.41
C GLN A 197 19.67 10.29 7.09
N LEU A 198 18.62 9.51 6.81
CA LEU A 198 18.73 8.11 6.44
C LEU A 198 19.49 7.95 5.12
N ARG A 199 19.20 8.78 4.12
CA ARG A 199 19.94 8.83 2.85
C ARG A 199 21.43 9.12 3.06
N ALA A 200 21.78 10.11 3.88
CA ALA A 200 23.17 10.46 4.17
C ALA A 200 23.90 9.34 4.95
N ARG A 201 23.20 8.65 5.86
CA ARG A 201 23.72 7.47 6.57
C ARG A 201 23.93 6.30 5.60
N ALA A 202 22.97 6.06 4.69
CA ALA A 202 23.05 5.01 3.68
C ALA A 202 24.24 5.21 2.74
N ARG A 203 24.47 6.44 2.29
CA ARG A 203 25.64 6.82 1.49
C ARG A 203 26.95 6.48 2.18
N ARG A 204 27.08 6.86 3.45
CA ARG A 204 28.31 6.64 4.22
C ARG A 204 28.55 5.17 4.58
N ARG A 205 27.50 4.43 4.93
CA ARG A 205 27.64 3.04 5.41
C ARG A 205 27.66 2.01 4.29
N TYR A 206 26.88 2.24 3.23
CA TYR A 206 26.61 1.23 2.20
C TYR A 206 26.92 1.73 0.77
N GLY A 207 27.49 2.93 0.61
CA GLY A 207 27.75 3.50 -0.72
C GLY A 207 26.47 3.80 -1.52
N PHE A 208 25.30 3.89 -0.86
CA PHE A 208 24.00 4.01 -1.53
C PHE A 208 23.88 5.28 -2.39
N GLN A 209 23.58 5.13 -3.69
CA GLN A 209 23.29 6.25 -4.59
C GLN A 209 22.11 5.93 -5.52
N SER A 210 21.17 6.86 -5.62
CA SER A 210 20.00 6.74 -6.50
C SER A 210 19.52 8.12 -6.95
N SER A 211 19.63 8.40 -8.25
CA SER A 211 19.15 9.65 -8.85
C SER A 211 17.62 9.77 -8.74
N THR A 212 16.90 8.65 -8.83
CA THR A 212 15.45 8.61 -8.69
C THR A 212 15.01 9.08 -7.31
N ILE A 213 15.63 8.56 -6.23
CA ILE A 213 15.31 8.97 -4.86
C ILE A 213 15.63 10.45 -4.66
N ASP A 214 16.76 10.91 -5.17
CA ASP A 214 17.16 12.31 -5.10
C ASP A 214 16.13 13.23 -5.76
N ARG A 215 15.64 12.85 -6.95
CA ARG A 215 14.59 13.58 -7.65
C ARG A 215 13.27 13.58 -6.88
N VAL A 216 12.86 12.45 -6.28
CA VAL A 216 11.61 12.39 -5.48
C VAL A 216 11.72 13.26 -4.23
N LEU A 217 12.82 13.16 -3.48
CA LEU A 217 13.03 13.98 -2.29
C LEU A 217 13.08 15.47 -2.64
N ASN A 218 13.71 15.82 -3.76
CA ASN A 218 13.75 17.20 -4.22
C ASN A 218 12.37 17.72 -4.63
N ALA A 219 11.59 16.88 -5.34
CA ALA A 219 10.22 17.22 -5.74
C ALA A 219 9.30 17.44 -4.52
N LEU A 220 9.39 16.56 -3.52
CA LEU A 220 8.62 16.69 -2.29
C LEU A 220 9.06 17.90 -1.44
N ALA A 221 10.37 18.18 -1.37
CA ALA A 221 10.88 19.31 -0.59
C ALA A 221 10.50 20.69 -1.17
N HIS A 222 10.37 20.77 -2.50
CA HIS A 222 10.02 22.01 -3.21
C HIS A 222 8.55 22.06 -3.64
N ASP A 223 7.72 21.13 -3.17
CA ASP A 223 6.32 20.98 -3.59
C ASP A 223 6.12 20.94 -5.12
N ASN A 224 7.09 20.40 -5.87
CA ASN A 224 7.01 20.27 -7.32
C ASN A 224 6.20 19.01 -7.71
N TRP A 225 4.87 19.16 -7.73
CA TRP A 225 3.96 18.06 -8.03
C TRP A 225 4.12 17.52 -9.47
N ILE A 226 4.49 18.36 -10.44
CA ILE A 226 4.68 17.95 -11.84
C ILE A 226 5.79 16.90 -11.92
N VAL A 227 6.95 17.20 -11.32
CA VAL A 227 8.09 16.27 -11.30
C VAL A 227 7.75 15.02 -10.47
N PHE A 228 7.00 15.17 -9.38
CA PHE A 228 6.54 14.02 -8.59
C PHE A 228 5.71 13.04 -9.43
N TRP A 229 4.74 13.55 -10.21
CA TRP A 229 3.89 12.73 -11.07
C TRP A 229 4.67 12.05 -12.20
N GLN A 230 5.61 12.76 -12.83
CA GLN A 230 6.51 12.18 -13.83
C GLN A 230 7.30 11.01 -13.26
N ILE A 231 7.94 11.19 -12.10
CA ILE A 231 8.74 10.12 -11.48
C ILE A 231 7.85 8.95 -11.08
N ARG A 232 6.63 9.19 -10.58
CA ARG A 232 5.69 8.12 -10.22
C ARG A 232 5.36 7.20 -11.41
N GLN A 233 5.29 7.75 -12.62
CA GLN A 233 5.06 6.97 -13.85
C GLN A 233 6.30 6.14 -14.23
N ASP A 234 7.50 6.69 -14.05
CA ASP A 234 8.76 6.06 -14.43
C ASP A 234 9.24 4.93 -13.48
N VAL A 235 8.83 4.95 -12.20
CA VAL A 235 9.33 4.01 -11.17
C VAL A 235 8.70 2.62 -11.23
N ASP A 236 9.35 1.65 -10.57
CA ASP A 236 8.83 0.29 -10.38
C ASP A 236 7.53 0.28 -9.56
N SER A 237 6.80 -0.82 -9.63
CA SER A 237 5.50 -0.96 -8.95
C SER A 237 5.60 -0.80 -7.43
N ARG A 238 6.69 -1.27 -6.83
CA ARG A 238 6.90 -1.20 -5.37
C ARG A 238 7.27 0.20 -4.90
N MET A 239 8.18 0.93 -5.57
CA MET A 239 8.43 2.34 -5.23
C MET A 239 7.16 3.15 -5.45
N ARG A 240 6.42 2.89 -6.54
CA ARG A 240 5.11 3.52 -6.79
C ARG A 240 4.14 3.27 -5.63
N ALA A 241 4.07 2.04 -5.11
CA ALA A 241 3.24 1.72 -3.96
C ALA A 241 3.60 2.54 -2.71
N VAL A 242 4.89 2.82 -2.49
CA VAL A 242 5.35 3.71 -1.40
C VAL A 242 5.00 5.18 -1.68
N MET A 243 5.24 5.64 -2.91
CA MET A 243 4.94 7.01 -3.32
C MET A 243 3.44 7.32 -3.25
N ASN A 244 2.58 6.33 -3.45
CA ASN A 244 1.12 6.49 -3.39
C ASN A 244 0.61 6.97 -2.01
N TRP A 245 1.39 6.84 -0.92
CA TRP A 245 1.02 7.46 0.37
C TRP A 245 1.06 9.00 0.33
N ALA A 246 1.90 9.59 -0.52
CA ALA A 246 1.96 11.03 -0.70
C ALA A 246 0.97 11.57 -1.73
N GLU A 247 0.32 10.70 -2.52
CA GLU A 247 -0.52 11.06 -3.66
C GLU A 247 -1.61 12.09 -3.28
N ASP A 248 -2.39 11.79 -2.24
CA ASP A 248 -3.49 12.65 -1.79
C ASP A 248 -2.99 14.00 -1.28
N ARG A 249 -1.80 14.06 -0.68
CA ARG A 249 -1.21 15.30 -0.18
C ARG A 249 -0.70 16.16 -1.34
N VAL A 250 0.03 15.56 -2.27
CA VAL A 250 0.57 16.25 -3.45
C VAL A 250 -0.57 16.79 -4.33
N ARG A 251 -1.60 15.98 -4.58
CA ARG A 251 -2.80 16.40 -5.31
C ARG A 251 -3.49 17.58 -4.64
N ARG A 252 -3.73 17.51 -3.32
CA ARG A 252 -4.33 18.62 -2.57
C ARG A 252 -3.49 19.89 -2.58
N HIS A 253 -2.17 19.77 -2.50
CA HIS A 253 -1.28 20.92 -2.62
C HIS A 253 -1.40 21.58 -4.00
N ALA A 254 -1.35 20.79 -5.07
CA ALA A 254 -1.49 21.28 -6.44
C ALA A 254 -2.82 22.03 -6.65
N LEU A 255 -3.94 21.46 -6.20
CA LEU A 255 -5.26 22.09 -6.29
C LEU A 255 -5.33 23.39 -5.48
N LYS A 256 -4.73 23.44 -4.29
CA LYS A 256 -4.65 24.68 -3.50
C LYS A 256 -3.81 25.76 -4.18
N ALA A 257 -2.70 25.38 -4.80
CA ALA A 257 -1.84 26.30 -5.54
C ALA A 257 -2.59 26.88 -6.76
N VAL A 258 -3.21 26.01 -7.57
CA VAL A 258 -4.03 26.42 -8.72
C VAL A 258 -5.20 27.31 -8.29
N GLY A 259 -5.87 26.94 -7.19
CA GLY A 259 -6.97 27.69 -6.60
C GLY A 259 -6.63 29.09 -6.11
N LYS A 260 -5.33 29.38 -5.90
CA LYS A 260 -4.82 30.70 -5.51
C LYS A 260 -4.26 31.48 -6.69
N ALA A 261 -3.65 30.81 -7.66
CA ALA A 261 -2.94 31.44 -8.76
C ALA A 261 -3.83 31.82 -9.95
N TYR A 262 -4.93 31.09 -10.20
CA TYR A 262 -5.73 31.25 -11.41
C TYR A 262 -7.19 31.65 -11.10
N LEU A 263 -7.79 32.43 -12.02
CA LEU A 263 -9.22 32.73 -12.02
C LEU A 263 -10.02 31.66 -12.78
N SER A 264 -9.47 31.20 -13.90
CA SER A 264 -10.00 30.07 -14.68
C SER A 264 -8.86 29.30 -15.33
N THR A 265 -9.05 28.00 -15.53
CA THR A 265 -8.07 27.09 -16.14
C THR A 265 -8.75 26.10 -17.07
N ASP A 266 -7.96 25.45 -17.92
CA ASP A 266 -8.42 24.33 -18.73
C ASP A 266 -8.77 23.12 -17.85
N SER A 267 -9.78 22.34 -18.27
CA SER A 267 -10.25 21.19 -17.51
C SER A 267 -9.20 20.08 -17.44
N ARG A 268 -8.49 19.84 -18.55
CA ARG A 268 -7.46 18.80 -18.68
C ARG A 268 -6.24 19.11 -17.82
N TRP A 269 -5.84 20.37 -17.75
CA TRP A 269 -4.75 20.79 -16.87
C TRP A 269 -5.01 20.45 -15.40
N VAL A 270 -6.26 20.60 -14.94
CA VAL A 270 -6.64 20.28 -13.56
C VAL A 270 -6.78 18.78 -13.35
N THR A 271 -7.47 18.08 -14.25
CA THR A 271 -7.71 16.64 -14.10
C THR A 271 -6.45 15.81 -14.29
N GLU A 272 -5.62 16.09 -15.30
CA GLU A 272 -4.40 15.31 -15.58
C GLU A 272 -3.17 15.93 -14.88
N GLY A 273 -2.96 17.24 -15.02
CA GLY A 273 -1.74 17.90 -14.55
C GLY A 273 -1.63 17.99 -13.03
N CYS A 274 -2.75 18.18 -12.32
CA CYS A 274 -2.73 18.32 -10.85
C CYS A 274 -2.86 16.97 -10.13
N THR A 275 -3.49 15.97 -10.75
CA THR A 275 -3.71 14.65 -10.13
C THR A 275 -2.72 13.59 -10.56
N GLY A 276 -2.05 13.77 -11.70
CA GLY A 276 -1.03 12.86 -12.23
C GLY A 276 -1.55 11.58 -12.88
N ASP A 277 -2.87 11.32 -12.83
CA ASP A 277 -3.50 10.14 -13.41
C ASP A 277 -4.63 10.52 -14.37
N SER A 278 -4.67 9.87 -15.54
CA SER A 278 -5.72 10.06 -16.56
C SER A 278 -7.10 9.54 -16.14
N ASN A 279 -7.19 8.85 -15.01
CA ASN A 279 -8.41 8.22 -14.53
C ASN A 279 -9.30 9.19 -13.73
N TRP A 280 -8.79 10.39 -13.41
CA TRP A 280 -9.56 11.40 -12.70
C TRP A 280 -10.52 12.12 -13.64
N THR A 281 -11.81 11.89 -13.44
CA THR A 281 -12.84 12.77 -14.00
C THR A 281 -13.07 13.97 -13.09
N TRP A 282 -13.54 15.07 -13.66
CA TRP A 282 -13.88 16.27 -12.89
C TRP A 282 -14.87 15.97 -11.77
N GLU A 283 -15.87 15.14 -12.03
CA GLU A 283 -16.92 14.79 -11.08
C GLU A 283 -16.36 13.97 -9.91
N ASN A 284 -15.40 13.07 -10.17
CA ASN A 284 -14.71 12.32 -9.13
C ASN A 284 -13.83 13.22 -8.28
N LEU A 285 -13.15 14.18 -8.91
CA LEU A 285 -12.29 15.14 -8.23
C LEU A 285 -13.09 16.06 -7.30
N VAL A 286 -14.23 16.57 -7.77
CA VAL A 286 -15.15 17.39 -6.95
C VAL A 286 -15.68 16.59 -5.77
N LYS A 287 -16.06 15.33 -5.96
CA LYS A 287 -16.53 14.45 -4.86
C LYS A 287 -15.43 14.14 -3.85
N ALA A 288 -14.22 13.85 -4.32
CA ALA A 288 -13.10 13.46 -3.46
C ALA A 288 -12.54 14.62 -2.65
N GLU A 289 -12.39 15.79 -3.28
CA GLU A 289 -11.71 16.96 -2.68
C GLU A 289 -12.67 18.08 -2.26
N SER A 290 -13.97 17.90 -2.46
CA SER A 290 -15.02 18.90 -2.12
C SER A 290 -14.74 20.28 -2.72
N LEU A 291 -14.37 20.32 -4.01
CA LEU A 291 -14.03 21.56 -4.71
C LEU A 291 -15.31 22.37 -5.02
N GLY A 292 -15.32 23.64 -4.59
CA GLY A 292 -16.40 24.59 -4.91
C GLY A 292 -16.23 25.33 -6.24
N TRP A 293 -15.50 24.76 -7.21
CA TRP A 293 -15.25 25.39 -8.50
C TRP A 293 -16.33 24.99 -9.52
N GLU A 294 -16.65 25.89 -10.45
CA GLU A 294 -17.67 25.65 -11.48
C GLU A 294 -17.00 25.17 -12.78
N LYS A 295 -17.61 24.24 -13.51
CA LYS A 295 -17.15 23.82 -14.83
C LYS A 295 -18.07 24.39 -15.90
N GLU A 296 -17.51 25.18 -16.81
CA GLU A 296 -18.18 25.75 -17.97
C GLU A 296 -17.53 25.20 -19.25
N GLY A 297 -18.16 24.17 -19.83
CA GLY A 297 -17.61 23.45 -20.98
C GLY A 297 -16.26 22.80 -20.65
N ASP A 298 -15.20 23.26 -21.31
CA ASP A 298 -13.82 22.80 -21.13
C ASP A 298 -13.01 23.66 -20.15
N ARG A 299 -13.61 24.72 -19.56
CA ARG A 299 -12.93 25.59 -18.61
C ARG A 299 -13.50 25.41 -17.21
N ILE A 300 -12.61 25.46 -16.22
CA ILE A 300 -12.95 25.47 -14.82
C ILE A 300 -12.83 26.91 -14.32
N ILE A 301 -13.92 27.44 -13.79
CA ILE A 301 -13.98 28.75 -13.13
C ILE A 301 -13.70 28.54 -11.65
N ILE A 302 -12.53 29.00 -11.22
CA ILE A 302 -12.03 28.89 -9.85
C ILE A 302 -12.53 30.07 -9.03
N ARG A 303 -12.44 31.29 -9.58
CA ARG A 303 -12.90 32.53 -8.94
C ARG A 303 -13.48 33.48 -9.98
N LYS A 304 -14.65 34.03 -9.68
CA LYS A 304 -15.23 35.13 -10.48
C LYS A 304 -14.51 36.43 -10.11
N PRO A 305 -14.13 37.28 -11.08
CA PRO A 305 -13.57 38.60 -10.80
C PRO A 305 -14.53 39.39 -9.91
N LYS A 306 -14.02 40.08 -8.88
CA LYS A 306 -14.85 41.03 -8.12
C LYS A 306 -15.36 42.10 -9.09
N GLN A 307 -16.67 42.21 -9.25
CA GLN A 307 -17.26 43.32 -9.99
C GLN A 307 -16.81 44.63 -9.32
N ARG A 308 -16.20 45.54 -10.08
CA ARG A 308 -15.94 46.89 -9.58
C ARG A 308 -17.29 47.53 -9.25
N PRO A 309 -17.47 48.14 -8.07
CA PRO A 309 -18.68 48.90 -7.81
C PRO A 309 -18.82 49.96 -8.90
N GLN A 310 -19.93 49.95 -9.62
CA GLN A 310 -20.30 51.05 -10.51
C GLN A 310 -20.46 52.28 -9.62
N ASN A 311 -19.45 53.13 -9.58
CA ASN A 311 -19.65 54.51 -9.14
C ASN A 311 -20.63 55.12 -10.13
N ASN A 312 -21.90 55.24 -9.73
CA ASN A 312 -22.87 56.09 -10.40
C ASN A 312 -22.32 57.52 -10.32
N LEU A 313 -21.52 57.91 -11.31
CA LEU A 313 -21.20 59.30 -11.58
C LEU A 313 -22.52 59.96 -11.96
N ALA A 314 -23.12 60.66 -10.99
CA ALA A 314 -24.30 61.47 -11.25
C ALA A 314 -23.94 62.49 -12.36
N PRO A 315 -24.80 62.68 -13.38
CA PRO A 315 -24.55 63.68 -14.40
C PRO A 315 -24.49 65.06 -13.74
N ILE A 316 -23.41 65.78 -14.02
CA ILE A 316 -23.24 67.18 -13.63
C ILE A 316 -24.40 67.94 -14.28
N LYS A 317 -25.33 68.43 -13.45
CA LYS A 317 -26.33 69.39 -13.91
C LYS A 317 -25.60 70.71 -14.14
N GLU A 318 -25.39 71.07 -15.41
CA GLU A 318 -25.12 72.45 -15.78
C GLU A 318 -26.38 73.26 -15.45
N ASN A 319 -26.25 74.21 -14.51
CA ASN A 319 -27.30 75.19 -14.24
C ASN A 319 -27.13 76.35 -15.24
N PRO A 320 -28.24 76.87 -15.80
CA PRO A 320 -28.26 77.94 -16.80
C PRO A 320 -27.83 79.31 -16.27
#